data_AF-A0A2H0U3F1-F1
#
_entry.id   AF-A0A2H0U3F1-F1
#
_cell.length_a   1.000
_cell.length_b   1.000
_cell.length_c   1.000
_cell.angle_alpha   90.00
_cell.angle_beta   90.00
_cell.angle_gamma   90.00
#
_symmetry.space_group_name_H-M   'P 1'
#
loop_
_entity.id
_entity.type
_entity.pdbx_description
1 polymer ?
#
loop_
_entity_poly.entity_id
_entity_poly.type
_entity_poly.pdbx_seq_one_letter_code
_entity_poly.pdbx_strand_id
1 'polypeptide(L)'
;MVTAFVEQLIESTDIDKVYLNSLIESSFFNLKNSLVLLKLQVPTLETVTAGVYEALEEGFIMITKVNSERQVEELLDEKGQLKLTNPINIFIGGQILDRGITIDNLIGFYYGRRPNKFQQDTVLQHSRMYGNRKLEDLAVTRFYTTGDIYQAMKSIHEFDSALREAFEKGGHEEGIVFIQKDEENRIVPCSPNKILLSTITSLRPHKRILPIGFQTKYKSYITKTLNLLDAEILSGIDKDGVRLIELSKAKKITNLIDSMFVYDSGYEWNKEAFSASLEYLSLNSASKELAGKVWIVARKDREIKRIDSVGRYEDAPDTPKGEKGETRVGRELAENIPTLILLRQKGLEQDGWMGSPFWWPVLIVPRQTKTVIFASDVSITTQEAL
;
A
#
# COMPACT_ATOMS: atom_id res chain seq x y z
N MET A 1 -24.70 6.45 -17.00
CA MET A 1 -23.25 6.55 -17.24
C MET A 1 -22.69 5.23 -17.76
N VAL A 2 -22.69 4.14 -16.98
CA VAL A 2 -22.18 2.83 -17.45
C VAL A 2 -22.91 2.31 -18.70
N THR A 3 -24.25 2.41 -18.72
CA THR A 3 -25.05 2.04 -19.91
C THR A 3 -24.64 2.83 -21.16
N ALA A 4 -24.54 4.16 -21.04
CA ALA A 4 -24.09 5.03 -22.13
C ALA A 4 -22.67 4.70 -22.61
N PHE A 5 -21.78 4.25 -21.71
CA PHE A 5 -20.43 3.83 -22.09
C PHE A 5 -20.45 2.53 -22.89
N VAL A 6 -21.29 1.56 -22.52
CA VAL A 6 -21.46 0.32 -23.29
C VAL A 6 -22.10 0.61 -24.65
N GLU A 7 -23.09 1.50 -24.71
CA GLU A 7 -23.69 1.95 -25.98
C GLU A 7 -22.62 2.56 -26.91
N GLN A 8 -21.73 3.42 -26.38
CA GLN A 8 -20.62 3.98 -27.15
C GLN A 8 -19.62 2.93 -27.64
N LEU A 9 -19.34 1.90 -26.83
CA LEU A 9 -18.48 0.79 -27.25
C LEU A 9 -19.10 -0.01 -28.40
N ILE A 10 -20.42 -0.24 -28.34
CA ILE A 10 -21.18 -0.89 -29.40
C ILE A 10 -21.18 -0.02 -30.66
N GLU A 11 -21.46 1.29 -30.56
CA GLU A 11 -21.39 2.20 -31.73
C GLU A 11 -19.99 2.25 -32.38
N SER A 12 -18.94 2.09 -31.56
CA SER A 12 -17.55 2.08 -32.03
C SER A 12 -17.20 0.84 -32.85
N THR A 13 -17.98 -0.25 -32.77
CA THR A 13 -17.74 -1.42 -33.64
C THR A 13 -17.98 -1.08 -35.10
N ASP A 14 -18.85 -0.11 -35.40
CA ASP A 14 -19.19 0.30 -36.76
C ASP A 14 -18.47 1.59 -37.20
N ILE A 15 -18.31 2.56 -36.29
CA ILE A 15 -17.92 3.94 -36.63
C ILE A 15 -16.43 4.21 -36.41
N ASP A 16 -15.81 3.66 -35.37
CA ASP A 16 -14.43 3.95 -34.98
C ASP A 16 -13.69 2.70 -34.48
N LYS A 17 -13.48 1.76 -35.42
CA LYS A 17 -12.72 0.52 -35.16
C LYS A 17 -11.29 0.78 -34.69
N VAL A 18 -10.68 1.90 -35.09
CA VAL A 18 -9.30 2.22 -34.74
C VAL A 18 -9.20 2.53 -33.24
N TYR A 19 -10.11 3.36 -32.73
CA TYR A 19 -10.14 3.69 -31.31
C TYR A 19 -10.45 2.45 -30.46
N LEU A 20 -11.45 1.65 -30.83
CA LEU A 20 -11.81 0.42 -30.11
C LEU A 20 -10.64 -0.58 -30.07
N ASN A 21 -9.96 -0.80 -31.20
CA ASN A 21 -8.79 -1.68 -31.26
C ASN A 21 -7.66 -1.18 -30.35
N SER A 22 -7.44 0.14 -30.27
CA SER A 22 -6.42 0.71 -29.37
C SER A 22 -6.72 0.44 -27.88
N LEU A 23 -8.01 0.46 -27.49
CA LEU A 23 -8.44 0.13 -26.13
C LEU A 23 -8.27 -1.36 -25.82
N ILE A 24 -8.62 -2.23 -26.78
CA ILE A 24 -8.44 -3.69 -26.66
C ILE A 24 -6.95 -4.01 -26.52
N GLU A 25 -6.10 -3.43 -27.37
CA GLU A 25 -4.65 -3.66 -27.37
C GLU A 25 -4.02 -3.25 -26.04
N SER A 26 -4.32 -2.04 -25.56
CA SER A 26 -3.83 -1.55 -24.26
C SER A 26 -4.24 -2.47 -23.10
N SER A 27 -5.51 -2.90 -23.08
CA SER A 27 -6.03 -3.80 -22.06
C SER A 27 -5.40 -5.19 -22.13
N PHE A 28 -5.20 -5.72 -23.34
CA PHE A 28 -4.55 -6.99 -23.60
C PHE A 28 -3.12 -7.01 -23.06
N PHE A 29 -2.31 -6.01 -23.40
CA PHE A 29 -0.93 -5.95 -22.91
C PHE A 29 -0.84 -5.77 -21.40
N ASN A 30 -1.79 -5.05 -20.79
CA ASN A 30 -1.88 -4.96 -19.34
C ASN A 30 -2.14 -6.33 -18.69
N LEU A 31 -3.12 -7.09 -19.20
CA LEU A 31 -3.52 -8.39 -18.65
C LEU A 31 -2.50 -9.49 -18.94
N LYS A 32 -1.86 -9.45 -20.11
CA LYS A 32 -0.82 -10.40 -20.54
C LYS A 32 0.30 -10.52 -19.52
N ASN A 33 0.74 -9.41 -18.92
CA ASN A 33 1.80 -9.43 -17.92
C ASN A 33 1.45 -10.32 -16.71
N SER A 34 0.20 -10.28 -16.26
CA SER A 34 -0.28 -11.09 -15.14
C SER A 34 -0.34 -12.58 -15.51
N LEU A 35 -0.83 -12.89 -16.72
CA LEU A 35 -0.90 -14.28 -17.21
C LEU A 35 0.48 -14.91 -17.37
N VAL A 36 1.44 -14.16 -17.93
CA VAL A 36 2.83 -14.61 -18.08
C VAL A 36 3.48 -14.87 -16.71
N LEU A 37 3.26 -13.97 -15.74
CA LEU A 37 3.81 -14.12 -14.38
C LEU A 37 3.32 -15.41 -13.70
N LEU A 38 2.05 -15.76 -13.91
CA LEU A 38 1.42 -16.97 -13.36
C LEU A 38 1.61 -18.21 -14.24
N LYS A 39 2.39 -18.11 -15.34
CA LYS A 39 2.65 -19.20 -16.29
C LYS A 39 1.38 -19.80 -16.90
N LEU A 40 0.36 -18.98 -17.09
CA LEU A 40 -0.90 -19.37 -17.73
C LEU A 40 -0.82 -19.20 -19.25
N GLN A 41 -1.70 -19.90 -19.97
CA GLN A 41 -1.82 -19.74 -21.41
C GLN A 41 -2.32 -18.33 -21.74
N VAL A 42 -1.59 -17.64 -22.62
CA VAL A 42 -1.96 -16.31 -23.10
C VAL A 42 -2.63 -16.47 -24.47
N PRO A 43 -3.90 -16.07 -24.64
CA PRO A 43 -4.54 -16.05 -25.95
C PRO A 43 -3.86 -15.03 -26.88
N THR A 44 -4.02 -15.16 -28.20
CA THR A 44 -3.48 -14.17 -29.13
C THR A 44 -4.34 -12.90 -29.11
N LEU A 45 -3.74 -11.77 -29.50
CA LEU A 45 -4.46 -10.51 -29.60
C LEU A 45 -5.63 -10.62 -30.59
N GLU A 46 -5.46 -11.36 -31.70
CA GLU A 46 -6.53 -11.55 -32.68
C GLU A 46 -7.71 -12.32 -32.08
N THR A 47 -7.45 -13.39 -31.31
CA THR A 47 -8.51 -14.17 -30.65
C THR A 47 -9.28 -13.32 -29.64
N VAL A 48 -8.58 -12.52 -28.82
CA VAL A 48 -9.22 -11.64 -27.84
C VAL A 48 -10.03 -10.56 -28.54
N THR A 49 -9.49 -9.96 -29.60
CA THR A 49 -10.19 -8.93 -30.38
C THR A 49 -11.47 -9.48 -30.96
N ALA A 50 -11.43 -10.64 -31.63
CA ALA A 50 -12.61 -11.30 -32.18
C ALA A 50 -13.69 -11.55 -31.11
N GLY A 51 -13.30 -12.08 -29.95
CA GLY A 51 -14.24 -12.32 -28.86
C GLY A 51 -14.86 -11.05 -28.26
N VAL A 52 -14.14 -9.92 -28.27
CA VAL A 52 -14.69 -8.61 -27.84
C VAL A 52 -15.74 -8.12 -28.84
N TYR A 53 -15.47 -8.21 -30.15
CA TYR A 53 -16.45 -7.83 -31.17
C TYR A 53 -17.71 -8.70 -31.10
N GLU A 54 -17.55 -10.02 -31.02
CA GLU A 54 -18.66 -10.96 -30.83
C GLU A 54 -19.50 -10.60 -29.60
N ALA A 55 -18.85 -10.32 -28.46
CA ALA A 55 -19.57 -9.96 -27.24
C ALA A 55 -20.36 -8.64 -27.33
N LEU A 56 -19.86 -7.67 -28.09
CA LEU A 56 -20.53 -6.38 -28.31
C LEU A 56 -21.68 -6.51 -29.31
N GLU A 57 -21.49 -7.24 -30.41
CA GLU A 57 -22.47 -7.42 -31.48
C GLU A 57 -23.63 -8.35 -31.08
N GLU A 58 -23.34 -9.43 -30.35
CA GLU A 58 -24.36 -10.42 -29.93
C GLU A 58 -25.04 -10.08 -28.61
N GLY A 59 -24.72 -8.92 -28.00
CA GLY A 59 -25.38 -8.46 -26.77
C GLY A 59 -25.04 -9.31 -25.54
N PHE A 60 -23.80 -9.79 -25.42
CA PHE A 60 -23.37 -10.61 -24.29
C PHE A 60 -23.24 -9.82 -22.98
N ILE A 61 -23.35 -8.49 -23.02
CA ILE A 61 -23.21 -7.61 -21.86
C ILE A 61 -24.58 -7.34 -21.24
N MET A 62 -24.75 -7.75 -19.98
CA MET A 62 -25.91 -7.38 -19.16
C MET A 62 -25.50 -6.44 -18.04
N ILE A 63 -26.21 -5.31 -17.92
CA ILE A 63 -26.04 -4.36 -16.81
C ILE A 63 -27.25 -4.46 -15.88
N THR A 64 -27.00 -4.80 -14.61
CA THR A 64 -28.04 -4.93 -13.59
C THR A 64 -27.82 -3.91 -12.47
N LYS A 65 -28.78 -3.00 -12.29
CA LYS A 65 -28.75 -2.02 -11.20
C LYS A 65 -29.56 -2.54 -10.01
N VAL A 66 -28.89 -2.70 -8.88
CA VAL A 66 -29.47 -3.24 -7.64
C VAL A 66 -29.68 -2.10 -6.64
N ASN A 67 -30.95 -1.81 -6.34
CA ASN A 67 -31.36 -0.69 -5.49
C ASN A 67 -32.10 -1.11 -4.20
N SER A 68 -32.49 -2.38 -4.04
CA SER A 68 -33.14 -2.89 -2.83
C SER A 68 -32.70 -4.32 -2.49
N GLU A 69 -32.78 -4.71 -1.22
CA GLU A 69 -32.46 -6.08 -0.77
C GLU A 69 -33.37 -7.13 -1.42
N ARG A 70 -34.65 -6.80 -1.63
CA ARG A 70 -35.59 -7.66 -2.34
C ARG A 70 -35.14 -7.97 -3.77
N GLN A 71 -34.57 -6.98 -4.47
CA GLN A 71 -34.00 -7.20 -5.81
C GLN A 71 -32.78 -8.12 -5.77
N VAL A 72 -32.01 -8.12 -4.68
CA VAL A 72 -30.91 -9.08 -4.52
C VAL A 72 -31.48 -10.49 -4.41
N GLU A 73 -32.42 -10.73 -3.51
CA GLU A 73 -33.00 -12.07 -3.30
C GLU A 73 -33.57 -12.67 -4.60
N GLU A 74 -34.22 -11.85 -5.43
CA GLU A 74 -34.75 -12.26 -6.74
C GLU A 74 -33.64 -12.56 -7.78
N LEU A 75 -32.44 -12.04 -7.57
CA LEU A 75 -31.26 -12.24 -8.42
C LEU A 75 -30.32 -13.33 -7.90
N LEU A 76 -30.58 -13.91 -6.72
CA LEU A 76 -29.76 -14.99 -6.18
C LEU A 76 -30.15 -16.35 -6.79
N ASP A 77 -29.16 -17.19 -7.00
CA ASP A 77 -29.36 -18.60 -7.32
C ASP A 77 -29.59 -19.45 -6.04
N GLU A 78 -29.80 -20.75 -6.22
CA GLU A 78 -30.02 -21.70 -5.11
C GLU A 78 -28.84 -21.78 -4.12
N LYS A 79 -27.66 -21.23 -4.48
CA LYS A 79 -26.45 -21.19 -3.65
C LYS A 79 -26.22 -19.83 -2.98
N GLY A 80 -27.12 -18.87 -3.15
CA GLY A 80 -26.97 -17.52 -2.63
C GLY A 80 -25.92 -16.69 -3.38
N GLN A 81 -25.69 -16.99 -4.65
CA GLN A 81 -24.80 -16.24 -5.55
C GLN A 81 -25.61 -15.43 -6.57
N LEU A 82 -25.09 -14.30 -7.06
CA LEU A 82 -25.79 -13.55 -8.11
C LEU A 82 -25.86 -14.37 -9.39
N LYS A 83 -27.08 -14.50 -9.93
CA LYS A 83 -27.35 -15.22 -11.17
C LYS A 83 -26.68 -14.51 -12.35
N LEU A 84 -25.79 -15.23 -13.03
CA LEU A 84 -25.13 -14.79 -14.26
C LEU A 84 -25.99 -15.22 -15.45
N THR A 85 -26.82 -14.31 -15.97
CA THR A 85 -27.75 -14.60 -17.07
C THR A 85 -27.11 -14.47 -18.45
N ASN A 86 -26.04 -13.68 -18.56
CA ASN A 86 -25.27 -13.49 -19.79
C ASN A 86 -23.79 -13.87 -19.57
N PRO A 87 -22.97 -14.01 -20.63
CA PRO A 87 -21.53 -14.24 -20.47
C PRO A 87 -20.81 -13.11 -19.73
N ILE A 88 -21.24 -11.85 -19.92
CA ILE A 88 -20.64 -10.68 -19.27
C ILE A 88 -21.72 -9.97 -18.44
N ASN A 89 -21.55 -9.93 -17.12
CA ASN A 89 -22.49 -9.29 -16.21
C ASN A 89 -21.81 -8.13 -15.48
N ILE A 90 -22.48 -6.97 -15.47
CA ILE A 90 -22.04 -5.77 -14.77
C ILE A 90 -23.11 -5.43 -13.73
N PHE A 91 -22.78 -5.67 -12.46
CA PHE A 91 -23.65 -5.32 -11.34
C PHE A 91 -23.29 -3.94 -10.79
N ILE A 92 -24.30 -3.09 -10.60
CA ILE A 92 -24.13 -1.75 -10.04
C ILE A 92 -25.02 -1.62 -8.81
N GLY A 93 -24.43 -1.45 -7.64
CA GLY A 93 -25.17 -1.30 -6.39
C GLY A 93 -24.35 -0.62 -5.30
N GLY A 94 -25.06 -0.16 -4.27
CA GLY A 94 -24.47 0.43 -3.07
C GLY A 94 -24.25 -0.61 -1.97
N GLN A 95 -24.56 -0.25 -0.72
CA GLN A 95 -24.35 -1.09 0.47
C GLN A 95 -25.06 -2.45 0.44
N ILE A 96 -26.03 -2.59 -0.45
CA ILE A 96 -26.86 -3.78 -0.61
C ILE A 96 -26.06 -4.92 -1.25
N LEU A 97 -25.06 -4.61 -2.07
CA LEU A 97 -24.17 -5.60 -2.68
C LEU A 97 -22.99 -6.00 -1.76
N ASP A 98 -22.80 -5.26 -0.68
CA ASP A 98 -21.60 -5.36 0.17
C ASP A 98 -21.68 -6.50 1.21
N ARG A 99 -22.86 -7.10 1.44
CA ARG A 99 -23.07 -8.06 2.54
C ARG A 99 -23.74 -9.34 2.07
N GLY A 100 -23.12 -10.48 2.40
CA GLY A 100 -23.74 -11.80 2.30
C GLY A 100 -23.88 -12.36 0.88
N ILE A 101 -23.32 -11.70 -0.12
CA ILE A 101 -23.39 -12.10 -1.53
C ILE A 101 -22.01 -12.55 -1.98
N THR A 102 -21.96 -13.61 -2.79
CA THR A 102 -20.75 -14.02 -3.52
C THR A 102 -21.02 -13.89 -5.01
N ILE A 103 -20.04 -13.37 -5.76
CA ILE A 103 -20.11 -13.25 -7.21
C ILE A 103 -19.07 -14.20 -7.81
N ASP A 104 -19.55 -15.26 -8.45
CA ASP A 104 -18.67 -16.18 -9.17
C ASP A 104 -18.03 -15.46 -10.37
N ASN A 105 -16.78 -15.83 -10.67
CA ASN A 105 -16.00 -15.28 -11.78
C ASN A 105 -15.85 -13.74 -11.74
N LEU A 106 -15.81 -13.15 -10.53
CA LEU A 106 -15.59 -11.72 -10.36
C LEU A 106 -14.15 -11.33 -10.73
N ILE A 107 -13.99 -10.78 -11.94
CA ILE A 107 -12.70 -10.34 -12.52
C ILE A 107 -12.51 -8.81 -12.52
N GLY A 108 -13.52 -8.02 -12.17
CA GLY A 108 -13.40 -6.57 -12.19
C GLY A 108 -14.35 -5.92 -11.19
N PHE A 109 -13.83 -5.01 -10.37
CA PHE A 109 -14.67 -4.28 -9.44
C PHE A 109 -14.13 -2.88 -9.16
N TYR A 110 -15.08 -1.95 -9.03
CA TYR A 110 -14.85 -0.55 -8.72
C TYR A 110 -15.36 -0.26 -7.31
N TYR A 111 -14.46 0.17 -6.44
CA TYR A 111 -14.79 0.47 -5.06
C TYR A 111 -14.56 1.96 -4.78
N GLY A 112 -15.65 2.73 -4.79
CA GLY A 112 -15.63 4.17 -4.53
C GLY A 112 -16.05 4.56 -3.11
N ARG A 113 -16.36 3.58 -2.24
CA ARG A 113 -16.93 3.87 -0.92
C ARG A 113 -15.85 4.30 0.06
N ARG A 114 -15.97 5.52 0.61
CA ARG A 114 -15.16 6.00 1.74
C ARG A 114 -15.96 5.84 3.03
N PRO A 115 -15.78 4.75 3.81
CA PRO A 115 -16.35 4.68 5.15
C PRO A 115 -15.68 5.71 6.06
N ASN A 116 -16.46 6.40 6.91
CA ASN A 116 -15.93 7.34 7.91
C ASN A 116 -15.02 6.65 8.94
N LYS A 117 -15.16 5.33 9.12
CA LYS A 117 -14.28 4.49 9.93
C LYS A 117 -14.03 3.18 9.18
N PHE A 118 -12.77 2.91 8.83
CA PHE A 118 -12.37 1.63 8.27
C PHE A 118 -12.24 0.59 9.39
N GLN A 119 -13.32 -0.15 9.64
CA GLN A 119 -13.28 -1.32 10.53
C GLN A 119 -12.93 -2.57 9.71
N GLN A 120 -11.98 -3.37 10.21
CA GLN A 120 -11.51 -4.61 9.55
C GLN A 120 -12.66 -5.56 9.27
N ASP A 121 -13.60 -5.70 10.22
CA ASP A 121 -14.79 -6.53 10.03
C ASP A 121 -15.64 -6.04 8.85
N THR A 122 -15.77 -4.73 8.65
CA THR A 122 -16.53 -4.18 7.52
C THR A 122 -15.81 -4.44 6.20
N VAL A 123 -14.49 -4.22 6.14
CA VAL A 123 -13.71 -4.44 4.92
C VAL A 123 -13.61 -5.93 4.57
N LEU A 124 -13.40 -6.80 5.57
CA LEU A 124 -13.36 -8.24 5.37
C LEU A 124 -14.74 -8.80 5.04
N GLN A 125 -15.83 -8.28 5.63
CA GLN A 125 -17.19 -8.64 5.23
C GLN A 125 -17.47 -8.25 3.78
N HIS A 126 -17.07 -7.04 3.35
CA HIS A 126 -17.18 -6.63 1.96
C HIS A 126 -16.33 -7.51 1.04
N SER A 127 -15.16 -7.94 1.51
CA SER A 127 -14.27 -8.82 0.75
C SER A 127 -14.82 -10.24 0.56
N ARG A 128 -15.91 -10.62 1.24
CA ARG A 128 -16.57 -11.92 1.01
C ARG A 128 -17.15 -12.05 -0.39
N MET A 129 -17.48 -10.93 -1.05
CA MET A 129 -18.00 -10.94 -2.42
C MET A 129 -17.05 -11.60 -3.43
N TYR A 130 -15.75 -11.62 -3.12
CA TYR A 130 -14.74 -12.19 -4.01
C TYR A 130 -14.80 -13.72 -4.08
N GLY A 131 -15.42 -14.39 -3.11
CA GLY A 131 -15.55 -15.85 -3.08
C GLY A 131 -14.21 -16.59 -3.21
N ASN A 132 -14.29 -17.88 -3.57
CA ASN A 132 -13.12 -18.65 -3.99
C ASN A 132 -12.90 -18.43 -5.49
N ARG A 133 -11.67 -18.09 -5.89
CA ARG A 133 -11.34 -17.79 -7.29
C ARG A 133 -10.32 -18.77 -7.83
N LYS A 134 -10.53 -19.20 -9.07
CA LYS A 134 -9.54 -19.99 -9.78
C LYS A 134 -8.33 -19.12 -10.12
N LEU A 135 -7.18 -19.76 -10.36
CA LEU A 135 -5.93 -19.05 -10.63
C LEU A 135 -6.03 -18.19 -11.90
N GLU A 136 -6.79 -18.68 -12.88
CA GLU A 136 -7.07 -18.01 -14.14
C GLU A 136 -7.84 -16.71 -13.93
N ASP A 137 -8.88 -16.71 -13.08
CA ASP A 137 -9.66 -15.51 -12.75
C ASP A 137 -8.82 -14.49 -11.97
N LEU A 138 -7.97 -14.97 -11.04
CA LEU A 138 -7.05 -14.12 -10.28
C LEU A 138 -6.07 -13.38 -11.19
N ALA A 139 -5.59 -14.02 -12.25
CA ALA A 139 -4.64 -13.43 -13.18
C ALA A 139 -5.19 -12.18 -13.88
N VAL A 140 -6.48 -12.22 -14.24
CA VAL A 140 -7.15 -11.14 -14.97
C VAL A 140 -7.91 -10.19 -14.06
N THR A 141 -7.98 -10.48 -12.76
CA THR A 141 -8.71 -9.64 -11.80
C THR A 141 -8.10 -8.23 -11.73
N ARG A 142 -8.95 -7.20 -11.77
CA ARG A 142 -8.55 -5.80 -11.52
C ARG A 142 -9.42 -5.15 -10.44
N PHE A 143 -8.73 -4.46 -9.53
CA PHE A 143 -9.33 -3.68 -8.46
C PHE A 143 -9.12 -2.18 -8.74
N TYR A 144 -10.20 -1.44 -8.87
CA TYR A 144 -10.17 0.01 -9.10
C TYR A 144 -10.72 0.75 -7.90
N THR A 145 -9.93 1.66 -7.33
CA THR A 145 -10.34 2.48 -6.18
C THR A 145 -9.54 3.78 -6.10
N THR A 146 -9.90 4.65 -5.17
CA THR A 146 -9.14 5.88 -4.87
C THR A 146 -7.88 5.57 -4.05
N GLY A 147 -6.86 6.42 -4.15
CA GLY A 147 -5.60 6.25 -3.41
C GLY A 147 -5.80 6.02 -1.91
N ASP A 148 -6.68 6.79 -1.26
CA ASP A 148 -6.93 6.68 0.19
C ASP A 148 -7.47 5.29 0.57
N ILE A 149 -8.43 4.78 -0.21
CA ILE A 149 -9.05 3.47 0.05
C ILE A 149 -8.04 2.36 -0.20
N TYR A 150 -7.24 2.47 -1.27
CA TYR A 150 -6.20 1.49 -1.57
C TYR A 150 -5.21 1.38 -0.40
N GLN A 151 -4.74 2.51 0.14
CA GLN A 151 -3.83 2.50 1.28
C GLN A 151 -4.47 1.89 2.52
N ALA A 152 -5.73 2.23 2.82
CA ALA A 152 -6.45 1.63 3.94
C ALA A 152 -6.57 0.10 3.81
N MET A 153 -6.91 -0.40 2.62
CA MET A 153 -6.98 -1.85 2.38
C MET A 153 -5.62 -2.54 2.44
N LYS A 154 -4.57 -1.88 1.92
CA LYS A 154 -3.18 -2.37 2.02
C LYS A 154 -2.76 -2.51 3.48
N SER A 155 -3.02 -1.50 4.32
CA SER A 155 -2.74 -1.54 5.76
C SER A 155 -3.46 -2.69 6.47
N ILE A 156 -4.75 -2.91 6.16
CA ILE A 156 -5.52 -4.03 6.71
C ILE A 156 -4.93 -5.38 6.28
N HIS A 157 -4.56 -5.54 5.01
CA HIS A 157 -3.93 -6.76 4.52
C HIS A 157 -2.57 -7.04 5.18
N GLU A 158 -1.74 -6.01 5.34
CA GLU A 158 -0.44 -6.12 6.01
C GLU A 158 -0.58 -6.51 7.49
N PHE A 159 -1.62 -5.98 8.15
CA PHE A 159 -1.98 -6.33 9.53
C PHE A 159 -2.42 -7.78 9.65
N ASP A 160 -3.43 -8.19 8.87
CA ASP A 160 -3.97 -9.56 8.88
C ASP A 160 -2.88 -10.61 8.57
N SER A 161 -2.05 -10.33 7.56
CA SER A 161 -0.91 -11.20 7.23
C SER A 161 0.11 -11.28 8.35
N ALA A 162 0.30 -10.21 9.14
CA ALA A 162 1.26 -10.20 10.24
C ALA A 162 0.72 -10.99 11.43
N LEU A 163 -0.58 -10.86 11.72
CA LEU A 163 -1.28 -11.69 12.69
C LEU A 163 -1.13 -13.17 12.35
N ARG A 164 -1.46 -13.54 11.11
CA ARG A 164 -1.40 -14.93 10.64
C ARG A 164 0.01 -15.52 10.74
N GLU A 165 1.02 -14.79 10.28
CA GLU A 165 2.42 -15.24 10.36
C GLU A 165 2.87 -15.44 11.83
N ALA A 166 2.44 -14.57 12.74
CA ALA A 166 2.75 -14.70 14.15
C ALA A 166 2.05 -15.91 14.80
N PHE A 167 0.80 -16.19 14.41
CA PHE A 167 0.10 -17.41 14.83
C PHE A 167 0.80 -18.67 14.31
N GLU A 168 1.15 -18.71 13.03
CA GLU A 168 1.81 -19.87 12.38
C GLU A 168 3.19 -20.17 12.99
N LYS A 169 3.91 -19.15 13.48
CA LYS A 169 5.21 -19.30 14.15
C LYS A 169 5.12 -19.72 15.62
N GLY A 170 3.93 -20.05 16.14
CA GLY A 170 3.76 -20.60 17.49
C GLY A 170 3.70 -19.55 18.60
N GLY A 171 3.24 -18.33 18.32
CA GLY A 171 3.10 -17.22 19.29
C GLY A 171 2.10 -17.43 20.43
N HIS A 172 1.80 -18.66 20.84
CA HIS A 172 0.93 -18.94 21.97
C HIS A 172 1.58 -18.63 23.34
N GLU A 173 2.91 -18.51 23.42
CA GLU A 173 3.60 -18.15 24.68
C GLU A 173 4.20 -16.74 24.70
N GLU A 174 4.39 -16.09 23.54
CA GLU A 174 4.93 -14.72 23.45
C GLU A 174 4.14 -13.90 22.43
N GLY A 175 2.89 -13.61 22.80
CA GLY A 175 1.87 -12.99 21.96
C GLY A 175 2.31 -11.72 21.24
N ILE A 176 1.65 -11.44 20.12
CA ILE A 176 1.78 -10.22 19.33
C ILE A 176 1.64 -9.03 20.27
N VAL A 177 2.72 -8.29 20.47
CA VAL A 177 2.68 -7.08 21.29
C VAL A 177 2.06 -5.99 20.43
N PHE A 178 0.84 -5.60 20.77
CA PHE A 178 0.24 -4.40 20.22
C PHE A 178 0.73 -3.23 21.06
N ILE A 179 1.33 -2.23 20.42
CA ILE A 179 1.89 -1.09 21.11
C ILE A 179 1.25 0.21 20.63
N GLN A 180 0.93 1.08 21.58
CA GLN A 180 0.36 2.42 21.37
C GLN A 180 1.20 3.45 22.14
N LYS A 181 1.16 4.72 21.71
CA LYS A 181 1.55 5.84 22.57
C LYS A 181 0.38 6.27 23.48
N ASP A 182 0.62 6.30 24.78
CA ASP A 182 -0.31 6.91 25.75
C ASP A 182 -0.28 8.45 25.68
N GLU A 183 -1.13 9.13 26.46
CA GLU A 183 -1.19 10.61 26.55
C GLU A 183 0.15 11.24 26.98
N GLU A 184 1.05 10.44 27.56
CA GLU A 184 2.40 10.82 28.00
C GLU A 184 3.51 10.38 27.02
N ASN A 185 3.15 9.98 25.78
CA ASN A 185 4.05 9.50 24.72
C ASN A 185 4.82 8.20 25.04
N ARG A 186 4.42 7.43 26.04
CA ARG A 186 5.02 6.14 26.39
C ARG A 186 4.39 5.00 25.62
N ILE A 187 5.20 3.99 25.33
CA ILE A 187 4.77 2.80 24.60
C ILE A 187 4.07 1.85 25.56
N VAL A 188 2.77 1.61 25.36
CA VAL A 188 1.93 0.76 26.21
C VAL A 188 1.29 -0.39 25.42
N PRO A 189 1.13 -1.58 26.02
CA PRO A 189 0.38 -2.68 25.40
C PRO A 189 -1.08 -2.30 25.19
N CYS A 190 -1.67 -2.56 24.02
CA CYS A 190 -3.09 -2.34 23.76
C CYS A 190 -3.82 -3.62 23.30
N SER A 191 -5.15 -3.64 23.35
CA SER A 191 -5.92 -4.77 22.82
C SER A 191 -6.21 -4.57 21.33
N PRO A 192 -6.16 -5.63 20.50
CA PRO A 192 -6.37 -5.54 19.05
C PRO A 192 -7.69 -4.84 18.67
N ASN A 193 -8.74 -5.03 19.47
CA ASN A 193 -10.08 -4.49 19.20
C ASN A 193 -10.21 -2.97 19.39
N LYS A 194 -9.20 -2.30 19.98
CA LYS A 194 -9.24 -0.86 20.24
C LYS A 194 -8.54 -0.02 19.15
N ILE A 195 -7.94 -0.65 18.16
CA ILE A 195 -7.05 0.03 17.20
C ILE A 195 -7.82 0.57 15.99
N LEU A 196 -7.57 1.83 15.61
CA LEU A 196 -7.97 2.35 14.30
C LEU A 196 -7.02 1.79 13.24
N LEU A 197 -7.53 0.91 12.38
CA LEU A 197 -6.71 0.13 11.44
C LEU A 197 -6.13 0.95 10.28
N SER A 198 -6.62 2.17 10.07
CA SER A 198 -6.09 3.08 9.06
C SER A 198 -4.65 3.50 9.33
N THR A 199 -4.17 3.39 10.57
CA THR A 199 -2.87 3.88 11.00
C THR A 199 -2.04 2.84 11.74
N ILE A 200 -2.02 1.61 11.21
CA ILE A 200 -1.20 0.52 11.74
C ILE A 200 0.09 0.36 10.95
N THR A 201 1.20 0.23 11.68
CA THR A 201 2.50 -0.18 11.13
C THR A 201 2.88 -1.54 11.71
N SER A 202 2.87 -2.59 10.88
CA SER A 202 3.44 -3.89 11.29
C SER A 202 4.96 -3.85 11.24
N LEU A 203 5.62 -4.24 12.32
CA LEU A 203 7.07 -4.35 12.44
C LEU A 203 7.46 -5.82 12.34
N ARG A 204 8.01 -6.21 11.20
CA ARG A 204 8.57 -7.56 10.97
C ARG A 204 10.09 -7.44 10.75
N PRO A 205 10.87 -8.48 11.09
CA PRO A 205 12.31 -8.50 10.81
C PRO A 205 12.66 -7.98 9.41
N HIS A 206 13.58 -7.03 9.32
CA HIS A 206 14.03 -6.41 8.06
C HIS A 206 12.95 -5.75 7.18
N LYS A 207 11.75 -5.53 7.70
CA LYS A 207 10.74 -4.72 7.01
C LYS A 207 11.31 -3.31 6.80
N ARG A 208 11.01 -2.73 5.63
CA ARG A 208 11.31 -1.34 5.30
C ARG A 208 10.10 -0.47 5.61
N ILE A 209 10.34 0.69 6.21
CA ILE A 209 9.33 1.71 6.46
C ILE A 209 9.87 3.01 5.88
N LEU A 210 9.09 3.67 5.03
CA LEU A 210 9.51 4.88 4.30
C LEU A 210 8.29 5.70 3.88
N PRO A 211 8.43 7.02 3.69
CA PRO A 211 7.39 7.84 3.07
C PRO A 211 7.26 7.51 1.57
N ILE A 212 6.03 7.53 1.07
CA ILE A 212 5.66 7.27 -0.34
C ILE A 212 4.59 8.32 -0.73
N GLY A 213 4.50 8.67 -2.02
CA GLY A 213 3.45 9.56 -2.53
C GLY A 213 3.61 11.02 -2.12
N PHE A 214 4.84 11.44 -1.82
CA PHE A 214 5.16 12.81 -1.43
C PHE A 214 5.80 13.61 -2.58
N GLN A 215 5.87 14.91 -2.39
CA GLN A 215 6.59 15.89 -3.18
C GLN A 215 7.37 16.81 -2.23
N THR A 216 8.47 17.39 -2.69
CA THR A 216 9.18 18.43 -1.93
C THR A 216 8.47 19.77 -2.03
N LYS A 217 8.44 20.54 -0.93
CA LYS A 217 8.06 21.96 -0.99
C LYS A 217 9.03 22.74 -1.89
N TYR A 218 8.63 23.94 -2.34
CA TYR A 218 9.47 24.77 -3.19
C TYR A 218 10.84 25.06 -2.57
N LYS A 219 11.86 25.18 -3.42
CA LYS A 219 13.27 25.43 -3.07
C LYS A 219 13.45 26.51 -2.01
N SER A 220 12.74 27.62 -2.13
CA SER A 220 12.81 28.76 -1.21
C SER A 220 12.45 28.39 0.24
N TYR A 221 11.53 27.45 0.44
CA TYR A 221 11.09 27.03 1.77
C TYR A 221 11.98 25.96 2.40
N ILE A 222 12.68 25.14 1.60
CA ILE A 222 13.40 23.98 2.12
C ILE A 222 14.93 24.16 2.19
N THR A 223 15.51 25.11 1.44
CA THR A 223 16.98 25.26 1.33
C THR A 223 17.67 25.41 2.69
N LYS A 224 17.11 26.22 3.61
CA LYS A 224 17.68 26.41 4.95
C LYS A 224 17.67 25.11 5.76
N THR A 225 16.56 24.39 5.74
CA THR A 225 16.38 23.10 6.43
C THR A 225 17.28 22.02 5.84
N LEU A 226 17.40 21.98 4.50
CA LEU A 226 18.25 21.04 3.78
C LEU A 226 19.72 21.23 4.14
N ASN A 227 20.22 22.47 4.20
CA ASN A 227 21.62 22.74 4.58
C ASN A 227 21.93 22.28 6.02
N LEU A 228 20.99 22.46 6.95
CA LEU A 228 21.10 21.96 8.31
C LEU A 228 21.14 20.42 8.34
N LEU A 229 20.28 19.77 7.54
CA LEU A 229 20.26 18.31 7.40
C LEU A 229 21.54 17.76 6.77
N ASP A 230 22.02 18.38 5.69
CA ASP A 230 23.27 17.99 5.02
C ASP A 230 24.44 18.03 6.01
N ALA A 231 24.56 19.11 6.80
CA ALA A 231 25.59 19.21 7.83
C ALA A 231 25.44 18.14 8.92
N GLU A 232 24.21 17.92 9.39
CA GLU A 232 23.93 17.01 10.51
C GLU A 232 24.13 15.53 10.15
N ILE A 233 23.71 15.14 8.94
CA ILE A 233 23.81 13.77 8.43
C ILE A 233 25.25 13.47 8.07
N LEU A 234 25.92 14.34 7.31
CA LEU A 234 27.26 14.07 6.77
C LEU A 234 28.38 14.23 7.80
N SER A 235 28.16 15.00 8.86
CA SER A 235 29.13 15.15 9.94
C SER A 235 29.39 13.82 10.63
N GLY A 236 30.63 13.36 10.68
CA GLY A 236 31.03 12.15 11.43
C GLY A 236 30.57 10.83 10.80
N ILE A 237 30.21 10.83 9.52
CA ILE A 237 30.04 9.62 8.72
C ILE A 237 31.42 9.07 8.32
N ASP A 238 31.58 7.75 8.36
CA ASP A 238 32.81 7.08 7.93
C ASP A 238 32.94 6.98 6.39
N LYS A 239 34.01 6.31 5.92
CA LYS A 239 34.30 6.15 4.48
C LYS A 239 33.24 5.33 3.74
N ASP A 240 32.49 4.48 4.45
CA ASP A 240 31.45 3.63 3.91
C ASP A 240 30.06 4.25 4.03
N GLY A 241 29.99 5.51 4.47
CA GLY A 241 28.75 6.25 4.61
C GLY A 241 27.95 5.85 5.85
N VAL A 242 28.58 5.22 6.85
CA VAL A 242 27.93 4.68 8.03
C VAL A 242 28.26 5.51 9.28
N ARG A 243 27.30 5.58 10.21
CA ARG A 243 27.49 6.23 11.52
C ARG A 243 26.53 5.68 12.56
N LEU A 244 26.96 5.57 13.81
CA LEU A 244 26.08 5.35 14.96
C LEU A 244 25.68 6.69 15.59
N ILE A 245 24.39 6.91 15.85
CA ILE A 245 23.89 8.13 16.50
C ILE A 245 22.90 7.80 17.62
N GLU A 246 22.69 8.76 18.52
CA GLU A 246 21.64 8.72 19.54
C GLU A 246 20.23 8.82 18.92
N LEU A 247 19.26 8.14 19.52
CA LEU A 247 17.85 8.12 19.08
C LEU A 247 17.25 9.54 18.97
N SER A 248 17.57 10.43 19.90
CA SER A 248 17.09 11.81 19.88
C SER A 248 17.53 12.56 18.62
N LYS A 249 18.76 12.30 18.16
CA LYS A 249 19.31 12.85 16.92
C LYS A 249 18.60 12.28 15.69
N ALA A 250 18.34 10.98 15.69
CA ALA A 250 17.60 10.32 14.61
C ALA A 250 16.17 10.88 14.47
N LYS A 251 15.44 11.05 15.59
CA LYS A 251 14.10 11.68 15.62
C LYS A 251 14.12 13.12 15.10
N LYS A 252 15.16 13.89 15.43
CA LYS A 252 15.33 15.27 14.91
C LYS A 252 15.53 15.27 13.39
N ILE A 253 16.35 14.37 12.85
CA ILE A 253 16.58 14.24 11.40
C ILE A 253 15.26 13.92 10.69
N THR A 254 14.50 12.92 11.17
CA THR A 254 13.24 12.52 10.53
C THR A 254 12.20 13.63 10.55
N ASN A 255 12.12 14.40 11.64
CA ASN A 255 11.20 15.55 11.74
C ASN A 255 11.55 16.67 10.76
N LEU A 256 12.84 16.97 10.59
CA LEU A 256 13.28 17.97 9.62
C LEU A 256 12.99 17.52 8.18
N ILE A 257 13.16 16.22 7.90
CA ILE A 257 12.81 15.64 6.59
C ILE A 257 11.32 15.79 6.30
N ASP A 258 10.45 15.37 7.22
CA ASP A 258 8.99 15.45 7.04
C ASP A 258 8.54 16.90 6.80
N SER A 259 9.14 17.87 7.49
CA SER A 259 8.81 19.28 7.32
C SER A 259 9.02 19.82 5.89
N MET A 260 9.80 19.13 5.06
CA MET A 260 10.07 19.49 3.67
C MET A 260 9.09 18.84 2.69
N PHE A 261 8.26 17.90 3.13
CA PHE A 261 7.36 17.14 2.26
C PHE A 261 5.94 17.69 2.27
N VAL A 262 5.25 17.47 1.15
CA VAL A 262 3.80 17.58 0.97
C VAL A 262 3.34 16.28 0.30
N TYR A 263 2.12 15.83 0.56
CA TYR A 263 1.65 14.52 0.11
C TYR A 263 0.47 14.66 -0.85
N ASP A 264 0.42 13.76 -1.84
CA ASP A 264 -0.69 13.69 -2.76
C ASP A 264 -1.90 13.02 -2.08
N SER A 265 -3.10 13.23 -2.62
CA SER A 265 -4.34 12.68 -2.02
C SER A 265 -4.23 11.18 -1.80
N GLY A 266 -4.54 10.73 -0.58
CA GLY A 266 -4.43 9.33 -0.18
C GLY A 266 -3.07 8.89 0.31
N TYR A 267 -2.10 9.80 0.36
CA TYR A 267 -0.79 9.54 0.92
C TYR A 267 -0.54 10.47 2.10
N GLU A 268 0.08 9.91 3.13
CA GLU A 268 0.66 10.63 4.23
C GLU A 268 1.81 9.81 4.79
N TRP A 269 2.84 10.47 5.29
CA TRP A 269 3.80 9.81 6.14
C TRP A 269 3.28 9.88 7.56
N ASN A 270 2.87 8.73 8.11
CA ASN A 270 2.53 8.64 9.53
C ASN A 270 3.83 8.77 10.36
N LYS A 271 4.24 10.02 10.60
CA LYS A 271 5.48 10.37 11.30
C LYS A 271 5.44 9.92 12.75
N GLU A 272 4.26 9.92 13.38
CA GLU A 272 4.06 9.43 14.74
C GLU A 272 4.40 7.94 14.81
N ALA A 273 3.86 7.14 13.89
CA ALA A 273 4.16 5.72 13.79
C ALA A 273 5.61 5.44 13.41
N PHE A 274 6.18 6.21 12.48
CA PHE A 274 7.59 6.07 12.12
C PHE A 274 8.50 6.37 13.31
N SER A 275 8.27 7.50 14.00
CA SER A 275 9.06 7.90 15.15
C SER A 275 8.87 6.96 16.33
N ALA A 276 7.66 6.46 16.57
CA ALA A 276 7.39 5.49 17.63
C ALA A 276 8.02 4.13 17.33
N SER A 277 7.99 3.69 16.07
CA SER A 277 8.68 2.48 15.63
C SER A 277 10.19 2.62 15.84
N LEU A 278 10.78 3.74 15.42
CA LEU A 278 12.20 4.01 15.61
C LEU A 278 12.60 3.97 17.10
N GLU A 279 11.79 4.60 17.96
CA GLU A 279 11.97 4.64 19.42
C GLU A 279 11.82 3.26 20.06
N TYR A 280 10.77 2.53 19.70
CA TYR A 280 10.54 1.16 20.15
C TYR A 280 11.71 0.24 19.81
N LEU A 281 12.13 0.23 18.54
CA LEU A 281 13.17 -0.66 18.02
C LEU A 281 14.54 -0.31 18.60
N SER A 282 14.80 0.97 18.87
CA SER A 282 16.07 1.43 19.45
C SER A 282 16.16 1.13 20.94
N LEU A 283 15.08 1.33 21.70
CA LEU A 283 15.08 1.14 23.17
C LEU A 283 14.93 -0.33 23.58
N ASN A 284 14.17 -1.13 22.83
CA ASN A 284 13.92 -2.55 23.13
C ASN A 284 14.94 -3.47 22.44
N SER A 285 16.19 -3.02 22.34
CA SER A 285 17.27 -3.81 21.77
C SER A 285 17.69 -4.95 22.71
N ALA A 286 18.00 -6.12 22.15
CA ALA A 286 18.65 -7.19 22.89
C ALA A 286 20.05 -6.79 23.41
N SER A 287 20.70 -5.80 22.76
CA SER A 287 21.99 -5.27 23.18
C SER A 287 21.83 -4.04 24.06
N LYS A 288 22.15 -4.17 25.36
CA LYS A 288 22.08 -3.06 26.33
C LYS A 288 23.02 -1.90 25.98
N GLU A 289 24.14 -2.16 25.30
CA GLU A 289 25.12 -1.12 24.92
C GLU A 289 24.64 -0.26 23.75
N LEU A 290 23.82 -0.86 22.87
CA LEU A 290 23.28 -0.20 21.69
C LEU A 290 21.88 0.37 21.93
N ALA A 291 21.24 0.02 23.05
CA ALA A 291 19.94 0.55 23.42
C ALA A 291 19.94 2.09 23.41
N GLY A 292 18.94 2.69 22.75
CA GLY A 292 18.85 4.14 22.56
C GLY A 292 19.68 4.69 21.40
N LYS A 293 20.36 3.84 20.62
CA LYS A 293 21.12 4.23 19.42
C LYS A 293 20.47 3.75 18.12
N VAL A 294 20.87 4.35 17.02
CA VAL A 294 20.37 4.09 15.67
C VAL A 294 21.55 4.13 14.70
N TRP A 295 21.63 3.13 13.79
CA TRP A 295 22.58 3.17 12.68
C TRP A 295 22.10 4.10 11.58
N ILE A 296 23.01 4.87 11.00
CA ILE A 296 22.77 5.70 9.81
C ILE A 296 23.57 5.12 8.66
N VAL A 297 22.92 4.99 7.51
CA VAL A 297 23.59 4.70 6.22
C VAL A 297 23.23 5.83 5.27
N ALA A 298 24.14 6.76 5.02
CA ALA A 298 23.89 7.85 4.10
C ALA A 298 24.51 7.56 2.73
N ARG A 299 23.75 7.85 1.67
CA ARG A 299 24.23 7.87 0.29
C ARG A 299 23.79 9.14 -0.41
N LYS A 300 24.62 9.60 -1.35
CA LYS A 300 24.41 10.84 -2.09
C LYS A 300 24.19 10.60 -3.57
N ASP A 301 23.83 11.68 -4.25
CA ASP A 301 23.81 11.79 -5.71
C ASP A 301 22.89 10.78 -6.38
N ARG A 302 21.77 10.48 -5.73
CA ARG A 302 20.71 9.60 -6.24
C ARG A 302 19.79 10.38 -7.18
N GLU A 303 19.30 9.70 -8.20
CA GLU A 303 18.38 10.23 -9.21
C GLU A 303 17.25 9.23 -9.42
N ILE A 304 16.37 9.13 -8.43
CA ILE A 304 15.22 8.24 -8.48
C ILE A 304 14.00 9.01 -8.96
N LYS A 305 13.21 8.40 -9.86
CA LYS A 305 11.95 8.96 -10.37
C LYS A 305 10.88 8.92 -9.29
N ARG A 306 10.01 9.94 -9.28
CA ARG A 306 8.88 10.00 -8.34
C ARG A 306 7.81 8.96 -8.63
N ILE A 307 7.54 8.76 -9.92
CA ILE A 307 6.50 7.88 -10.44
C ILE A 307 7.14 6.96 -11.49
N ASP A 308 6.85 5.67 -11.42
CA ASP A 308 7.32 4.67 -12.36
C ASP A 308 6.60 4.74 -13.72
N SER A 309 7.00 3.91 -14.68
CA SER A 309 6.40 3.88 -16.02
C SER A 309 4.94 3.41 -16.04
N VAL A 310 4.43 2.85 -14.93
CA VAL A 310 3.07 2.32 -14.79
C VAL A 310 2.20 3.26 -13.95
N GLY A 311 2.71 4.45 -13.59
CA GLY A 311 1.96 5.46 -12.84
C GLY A 311 1.92 5.21 -11.33
N ARG A 312 2.78 4.34 -10.79
CA ARG A 312 2.87 4.08 -9.34
C ARG A 312 3.96 4.95 -8.72
N TYR A 313 3.72 5.43 -7.51
CA TYR A 313 4.78 6.09 -6.74
C TYR A 313 5.89 5.11 -6.42
N GLU A 314 7.12 5.61 -6.50
CA GLU A 314 8.30 4.85 -6.11
C GLU A 314 8.27 4.48 -4.61
N ASP A 315 8.56 3.22 -4.31
CA ASP A 315 8.57 2.63 -2.96
C ASP A 315 9.86 1.85 -2.63
N ALA A 316 10.86 1.90 -3.52
CA ALA A 316 12.16 1.26 -3.36
C ALA A 316 13.32 2.18 -3.81
N PRO A 317 13.53 3.34 -3.14
CA PRO A 317 14.60 4.27 -3.51
C PRO A 317 16.02 3.73 -3.23
N ASP A 318 16.14 2.73 -2.35
CA ASP A 318 17.36 2.01 -1.97
C ASP A 318 17.68 0.84 -2.91
N THR A 319 18.98 0.59 -3.17
CA THR A 319 19.42 -0.48 -4.07
C THR A 319 19.65 -1.80 -3.30
N PRO A 320 19.00 -2.92 -3.70
CA PRO A 320 19.05 -4.17 -2.94
C PRO A 320 20.32 -5.01 -3.13
N LYS A 321 21.06 -4.84 -4.23
CA LYS A 321 22.21 -5.69 -4.61
C LYS A 321 23.49 -4.87 -4.81
N GLY A 322 24.64 -5.53 -4.63
CA GLY A 322 25.98 -4.96 -4.83
C GLY A 322 26.73 -4.73 -3.51
N GLU A 323 28.05 -4.62 -3.60
CA GLU A 323 28.94 -4.40 -2.45
C GLU A 323 28.64 -3.09 -1.70
N LYS A 324 28.02 -2.10 -2.36
CA LYS A 324 27.58 -0.84 -1.71
C LYS A 324 26.06 -0.67 -1.64
N GLY A 325 25.29 -1.73 -1.92
CA GLY A 325 23.83 -1.70 -1.91
C GLY A 325 23.29 -1.33 -0.52
N GLU A 326 22.48 -0.28 -0.46
CA GLU A 326 22.07 0.34 0.80
C GLU A 326 21.18 -0.58 1.63
N THR A 327 20.29 -1.35 0.99
CA THR A 327 19.43 -2.31 1.69
C THR A 327 20.26 -3.43 2.31
N ARG A 328 21.30 -3.88 1.62
CA ARG A 328 22.19 -4.95 2.10
C ARG A 328 22.95 -4.49 3.34
N VAL A 329 23.67 -3.37 3.22
CA VAL A 329 24.41 -2.76 4.34
C VAL A 329 23.46 -2.43 5.49
N GLY A 330 22.29 -1.87 5.19
CA GLY A 330 21.28 -1.52 6.18
C GLY A 330 20.78 -2.72 6.98
N ARG A 331 20.55 -3.87 6.32
CA ARG A 331 20.16 -5.12 6.97
C ARG A 331 21.29 -5.75 7.78
N GLU A 332 22.53 -5.73 7.27
CA GLU A 332 23.70 -6.23 8.01
C GLU A 332 23.95 -5.47 9.32
N LEU A 333 23.67 -4.16 9.33
CA LEU A 333 23.74 -3.34 10.54
C LEU A 333 22.51 -3.50 11.45
N ALA A 334 21.34 -3.76 10.86
CA ALA A 334 20.07 -3.90 11.57
C ALA A 334 19.92 -5.27 12.23
N GLU A 335 20.89 -5.68 13.06
CA GLU A 335 20.81 -6.92 13.83
C GLU A 335 20.01 -6.72 15.13
N ASN A 336 20.47 -5.78 15.97
CA ASN A 336 19.91 -5.54 17.31
C ASN A 336 19.19 -4.19 17.46
N ILE A 337 19.55 -3.20 16.64
CA ILE A 337 19.01 -1.83 16.66
C ILE A 337 18.65 -1.41 15.24
N PRO A 338 17.72 -0.45 15.06
CA PRO A 338 17.28 -0.07 13.73
C PRO A 338 18.38 0.62 12.94
N THR A 339 18.30 0.46 11.62
CA THR A 339 19.11 1.25 10.68
C THR A 339 18.22 2.22 9.92
N LEU A 340 18.58 3.50 9.94
CA LEU A 340 17.97 4.55 9.14
C LEU A 340 18.87 4.85 7.93
N ILE A 341 18.46 4.36 6.77
CA ILE A 341 19.10 4.69 5.49
C ILE A 341 18.60 6.08 5.07
N LEU A 342 19.53 6.95 4.69
CA LEU A 342 19.26 8.30 4.23
C LEU A 342 19.80 8.45 2.81
N LEU A 343 18.93 8.69 1.84
CA LEU A 343 19.29 8.79 0.44
C LEU A 343 19.12 10.22 -0.05
N ARG A 344 20.21 10.91 -0.36
CA ARG A 344 20.16 12.26 -0.91
C ARG A 344 19.84 12.20 -2.41
N GLN A 345 18.62 12.60 -2.76
CA GLN A 345 18.13 12.69 -4.13
C GLN A 345 18.46 14.07 -4.71
N LYS A 346 18.72 14.13 -6.02
CA LYS A 346 18.86 15.41 -6.73
C LYS A 346 17.52 16.14 -6.92
N GLY A 347 16.42 15.39 -6.96
CA GLY A 347 15.07 15.94 -7.04
C GLY A 347 14.81 16.71 -8.34
N LEU A 348 15.19 16.16 -9.48
CA LEU A 348 15.08 16.81 -10.79
C LEU A 348 13.63 16.89 -11.26
N GLU A 349 13.26 17.99 -11.94
CA GLU A 349 11.91 18.19 -12.49
C GLU A 349 11.52 17.15 -13.53
N GLN A 350 12.49 16.74 -14.38
CA GLN A 350 12.30 15.69 -15.39
C GLN A 350 11.90 14.32 -14.79
N ASP A 351 12.20 14.11 -13.50
CA ASP A 351 11.92 12.89 -12.77
C ASP A 351 10.64 12.99 -11.92
N GLY A 352 9.87 14.08 -12.09
CA GLY A 352 8.59 14.34 -11.43
C GLY A 352 8.69 15.09 -10.10
N TRP A 353 9.86 15.63 -9.75
CA TRP A 353 10.09 16.41 -8.52
C TRP A 353 10.01 17.93 -8.76
N MET A 354 10.21 18.75 -7.73
CA MET A 354 10.16 20.23 -7.80
C MET A 354 11.55 20.90 -7.94
N GLY A 355 12.52 20.23 -8.56
CA GLY A 355 13.84 20.81 -8.86
C GLY A 355 14.72 21.08 -7.64
N SER A 356 14.43 20.46 -6.49
CA SER A 356 15.13 20.68 -5.22
C SER A 356 15.63 19.37 -4.62
N PRO A 357 16.91 19.28 -4.20
CA PRO A 357 17.42 18.09 -3.54
C PRO A 357 16.74 17.82 -2.19
N PHE A 358 16.69 16.56 -1.79
CA PHE A 358 16.09 16.15 -0.51
C PHE A 358 16.69 14.84 0.00
N TRP A 359 16.43 14.51 1.26
CA TRP A 359 16.80 13.23 1.86
C TRP A 359 15.58 12.33 1.98
N TRP A 360 15.66 11.13 1.42
CA TRP A 360 14.62 10.11 1.55
C TRP A 360 15.00 9.13 2.66
N PRO A 361 14.21 9.03 3.75
CA PRO A 361 14.49 8.15 4.86
C PRO A 361 13.88 6.76 4.64
N VAL A 362 14.66 5.72 4.89
CA VAL A 362 14.19 4.32 4.89
C VAL A 362 14.64 3.66 6.19
N LEU A 363 13.69 3.33 7.05
CA LEU A 363 13.92 2.61 8.30
C LEU A 363 13.91 1.10 8.04
N ILE A 364 14.97 0.42 8.46
CA ILE A 364 15.11 -1.03 8.46
C ILE A 364 14.86 -1.55 9.88
N VAL A 365 13.87 -2.41 10.01
CA VAL A 365 13.55 -3.09 11.27
C VAL A 365 14.65 -4.13 11.60
N PRO A 366 15.15 -4.20 12.84
CA PRO A 366 16.13 -5.18 13.27
C PRO A 366 15.73 -6.63 12.98
N ARG A 367 16.71 -7.49 12.69
CA ARG A 367 16.51 -8.93 12.45
C ARG A 367 15.87 -9.62 13.65
N GLN A 368 16.29 -9.26 14.87
CA GLN A 368 15.83 -9.90 16.10
C GLN A 368 14.46 -9.41 16.58
N THR A 369 13.84 -8.44 15.89
CA THR A 369 12.53 -7.92 16.27
C THR A 369 11.47 -9.01 16.13
N LYS A 370 10.83 -9.38 17.24
CA LYS A 370 9.60 -10.18 17.20
C LYS A 370 8.54 -9.39 16.44
N THR A 371 7.64 -10.09 15.74
CA THR A 371 6.57 -9.41 15.00
C THR A 371 5.70 -8.60 15.97
N VAL A 372 5.69 -7.28 15.79
CA VAL A 372 4.99 -6.32 16.65
C VAL A 372 4.05 -5.49 15.79
N ILE A 373 2.90 -5.13 16.34
CA ILE A 373 1.93 -4.30 15.63
C ILE A 373 1.83 -2.97 16.35
N PHE A 374 2.21 -1.90 15.67
CA PHE A 374 2.12 -0.54 16.19
C PHE A 374 0.86 0.15 15.67
N ALA A 375 0.10 0.76 16.57
CA ALA A 375 -1.05 1.60 16.23
C ALA A 375 -0.81 3.04 16.68
N SER A 376 -0.86 4.02 15.77
CA SER A 376 -0.76 5.43 16.17
C SER A 376 -2.06 5.96 16.77
N ASP A 377 -3.22 5.44 16.34
CA ASP A 377 -4.54 5.89 16.80
C ASP A 377 -5.41 4.75 17.34
N VAL A 378 -6.19 5.08 18.35
CA VAL A 378 -7.14 4.18 19.01
C VAL A 378 -8.54 4.71 18.79
N SER A 379 -9.46 3.81 18.41
CA SER A 379 -10.87 4.15 18.40
C SER A 379 -11.29 4.40 19.85
N ILE A 380 -11.55 5.66 20.20
CA ILE A 380 -12.26 6.00 21.43
C ILE A 380 -13.64 5.37 21.28
N THR A 381 -13.82 4.20 21.88
CA THR A 381 -15.14 3.68 22.15
C THR A 381 -15.56 4.41 23.40
N THR A 382 -16.36 5.47 23.26
CA THR A 382 -17.04 6.08 24.38
C THR A 382 -18.02 5.03 24.90
N GLN A 383 -17.55 4.18 25.79
CA GLN A 383 -18.36 3.26 26.57
C GLN A 383 -18.30 3.71 28.03
N GLU A 384 -18.86 4.90 28.28
CA GLU A 384 -19.39 5.30 29.59
C GLU A 384 -20.58 6.22 29.35
N ALA A 385 -21.77 5.60 29.30
CA ALA A 385 -23.04 6.16 29.76
C ALA A 385 -24.15 5.11 29.57
N LEU A 386 -24.17 4.10 30.45
CA LEU A 386 -25.35 3.68 31.23
C LEU A 386 -24.96 2.60 32.23
#